data_AF-A0A6B4GZM3-F1
#
_entry.id   AF-A0A6B4GZM3-F1
#
_cell.length_a   1.000
_cell.length_b   1.000
_cell.length_c   1.000
_cell.angle_alpha   90.00
_cell.angle_beta   90.00
_cell.angle_gamma   90.00
#
_symmetry.space_group_name_H-M   'P 1'
#
loop_
_entity.id
_entity.type
_entity.pdbx_description
1 polymer ?
#
loop_
_entity_poly.entity_id
_entity_poly.type
_entity_poly.pdbx_seq_one_letter_code
_entity_poly.pdbx_strand_id
1 'polypeptide(L)'
;MTIKEFIKDIVLADSNKNYKYYRITMNESIDGKKNFIIYYQDSKVKSHHSTGIEFDYKEMLNQKICLYYLERTIRVEDVINMDLDFELKKKYKQLKNAEVCKGIKGVIKKWGQEILERDNIKKVFKDSVSKDDLIIGIRQLIENIEKKNMEHSELAYEIDKCKKRQNDLQQQIKWLEYRLNNKI
;
A
#
# COMPACT_ATOMS: atom_id res chain seq x y z
N MET A 1 14.54 -5.97 24.79
CA MET A 1 14.87 -6.67 23.54
C MET A 1 15.86 -5.83 22.77
N THR A 2 16.90 -6.45 22.23
CA THR A 2 17.85 -5.81 21.32
C THR A 2 17.39 -5.99 19.87
N ILE A 3 17.95 -5.23 18.93
CA ILE A 3 17.69 -5.43 17.49
C ILE A 3 18.07 -6.86 17.06
N LYS A 4 19.16 -7.41 17.60
CA LYS A 4 19.60 -8.79 17.33
C LYS A 4 18.56 -9.82 17.76
N GLU A 5 18.05 -9.70 18.98
CA GLU A 5 16.98 -10.56 19.51
C GLU A 5 15.71 -10.43 18.68
N PHE A 6 15.32 -9.20 18.34
CA PHE A 6 14.15 -8.93 17.50
C PHE A 6 14.24 -9.62 16.13
N ILE A 7 15.39 -9.53 15.45
CA ILE A 7 15.58 -10.17 14.14
C ILE A 7 15.48 -11.68 14.26
N LYS A 8 16.12 -12.28 15.27
CA LYS A 8 16.14 -13.74 15.43
C LYS A 8 14.77 -14.28 15.81
N ASP A 9 14.13 -13.67 16.82
CA ASP A 9 12.99 -14.26 17.49
C ASP A 9 11.66 -13.86 16.83
N ILE A 10 11.63 -12.75 16.08
CA ILE A 10 10.42 -12.26 15.40
C ILE A 10 10.57 -12.36 13.89
N VAL A 11 11.56 -11.67 13.30
CA VAL A 11 11.67 -11.56 11.83
C VAL A 11 11.99 -12.89 11.18
N LEU A 12 13.00 -13.62 11.67
CA LEU A 12 13.41 -14.91 11.08
C LEU A 12 12.45 -16.05 11.41
N ALA A 13 11.81 -15.99 12.58
CA ALA A 13 10.79 -16.94 13.01
C ALA A 13 9.47 -16.82 12.22
N ASP A 14 9.18 -15.65 11.63
CA ASP A 14 7.98 -15.46 10.81
C ASP A 14 8.05 -16.26 9.50
N SER A 15 7.01 -17.07 9.25
CA SER A 15 6.83 -17.87 8.05
C SER A 15 6.55 -17.01 6.81
N ASN A 16 5.94 -15.84 6.99
CA ASN A 16 5.58 -14.88 5.95
C ASN A 16 6.55 -13.69 5.85
N LYS A 17 7.75 -13.81 6.45
CA LYS A 17 8.78 -12.76 6.50
C LYS A 17 9.14 -12.12 5.15
N ASN A 18 9.02 -12.87 4.05
CA ASN A 18 9.30 -12.37 2.69
C ASN A 18 8.32 -11.29 2.22
N TYR A 19 7.15 -11.19 2.85
CA TYR A 19 6.07 -10.27 2.44
C TYR A 19 5.81 -9.19 3.47
N LYS A 20 6.67 -9.05 4.48
CA LYS A 20 6.43 -8.18 5.63
C LYS A 20 7.61 -7.26 5.90
N TYR A 21 7.29 -6.10 6.44
CA TYR A 21 8.25 -5.23 7.09
C TYR A 21 7.84 -4.96 8.54
N TYR A 22 8.84 -4.73 9.37
CA TYR A 22 8.71 -4.50 10.79
C TYR A 22 9.30 -3.14 11.09
N ARG A 23 8.47 -2.25 11.62
CA ARG A 23 8.91 -0.96 12.13
C ARG A 23 9.15 -1.05 13.63
N ILE A 24 10.37 -0.78 14.04
CA ILE A 24 10.83 -0.77 15.43
C ILE A 24 11.26 0.65 15.83
N THR A 25 11.17 0.94 17.13
CA THR A 25 11.63 2.20 17.69
C THR A 25 12.75 1.91 18.68
N MET A 26 13.92 2.51 18.48
CA MET A 26 15.04 2.43 19.42
C MET A 26 14.80 3.36 20.62
N ASN A 27 15.33 2.98 21.78
CA ASN A 27 15.25 3.82 22.98
C ASN A 27 16.12 5.08 22.83
N GLU A 28 17.31 4.90 22.28
CA GLU A 28 18.27 5.96 21.99
C GLU A 28 18.11 6.46 20.56
N SER A 29 18.33 7.76 20.34
CA SER A 29 18.28 8.35 18.99
C SER A 29 19.64 8.38 18.35
N ILE A 30 19.70 8.06 17.06
CA ILE A 30 20.85 8.30 16.18
C ILE A 30 20.46 9.45 15.27
N ASP A 31 21.28 10.51 15.24
CA ASP A 31 21.02 11.74 14.47
C ASP A 31 19.62 12.34 14.71
N GLY A 32 19.15 12.26 15.97
CA GLY A 32 17.83 12.75 16.38
C GLY A 32 16.66 11.89 15.89
N LYS A 33 16.92 10.67 15.41
CA LYS A 33 15.90 9.75 14.90
C LYS A 33 15.94 8.40 15.62
N LYS A 34 14.78 7.76 15.72
CA LYS A 34 14.57 6.54 16.52
C LYS A 34 13.85 5.41 15.80
N ASN A 35 13.38 5.61 14.56
CA ASN A 35 12.50 4.65 13.88
C ASN A 35 13.23 3.92 12.76
N PHE A 36 13.13 2.59 12.76
CA PHE A 36 13.78 1.73 11.77
C PHE A 36 12.78 0.77 11.17
N ILE A 37 13.00 0.43 9.91
CA ILE A 37 12.25 -0.58 9.18
C ILE A 37 13.21 -1.74 8.91
N ILE A 38 12.78 -2.94 9.24
CA ILE A 38 13.50 -4.20 9.00
C ILE A 38 12.61 -5.08 8.12
N TYR A 39 13.17 -5.73 7.11
CA TYR A 39 12.44 -6.68 6.27
C TYR A 39 13.37 -7.75 5.74
N TYR A 40 12.80 -8.86 5.26
CA TYR A 40 13.53 -9.99 4.73
C TYR A 40 13.28 -10.12 3.23
N GLN A 41 14.34 -10.07 2.43
CA GLN A 41 14.27 -10.11 0.97
C GLN A 41 15.52 -10.78 0.41
N ASP A 42 15.37 -11.59 -0.64
CA ASP A 42 16.49 -12.27 -1.31
C ASP A 42 17.33 -13.10 -0.33
N SER A 43 16.65 -13.81 0.58
CA SER A 43 17.27 -14.60 1.65
C SER A 43 18.14 -13.81 2.65
N LYS A 44 18.02 -12.48 2.68
CA LYS A 44 18.81 -11.59 3.54
C LYS A 44 17.91 -10.64 4.32
N VAL A 45 18.31 -10.32 5.54
CA VAL A 45 17.70 -9.22 6.30
C VAL A 45 18.25 -7.90 5.74
N LYS A 46 17.36 -6.97 5.43
CA LYS A 46 17.66 -5.60 5.00
C LYS A 46 16.99 -4.62 5.96
N SER A 47 17.51 -3.40 6.03
CA SER A 47 16.99 -2.35 6.92
C SER A 47 17.04 -0.97 6.29
N HIS A 48 16.10 -0.12 6.70
CA HIS A 48 15.99 1.27 6.27
C HIS A 48 15.68 2.17 7.44
N HIS A 49 16.16 3.41 7.36
CA HIS A 49 15.64 4.47 8.21
C HIS A 49 14.33 5.01 7.63
N SER A 50 13.41 5.50 8.48
CA SER A 50 12.11 6.05 8.05
C SER A 50 12.19 7.32 7.18
N THR A 51 13.40 7.77 6.84
CA THR A 51 13.68 8.96 6.01
C THR A 51 14.33 8.62 4.66
N GLY A 52 14.35 7.34 4.26
CA GLY A 52 14.91 6.92 2.97
C GLY A 52 16.44 6.98 2.89
N ILE A 53 17.12 7.03 4.04
CA ILE A 53 18.58 6.87 4.12
C ILE A 53 18.87 5.39 4.34
N GLU A 54 19.74 4.84 3.50
CA GLU A 54 20.26 3.48 3.67
C GLU A 54 20.93 3.38 5.04
N PHE A 55 20.54 2.36 5.79
CA PHE A 55 20.91 2.22 7.19
C PHE A 55 21.32 0.78 7.45
N ASP A 56 22.56 0.54 7.91
CA ASP A 56 23.03 -0.80 8.22
C ASP A 56 22.68 -1.20 9.65
N TYR A 57 21.66 -2.06 9.81
CA TYR A 57 21.27 -2.59 11.11
C TYR A 57 22.39 -3.37 11.83
N LYS A 58 23.41 -3.85 11.11
CA LYS A 58 24.49 -4.65 11.69
C LYS A 58 25.30 -3.85 12.70
N GLU A 59 25.44 -2.55 12.49
CA GLU A 59 26.15 -1.66 13.42
C GLU A 59 25.38 -1.45 14.73
N MET A 60 24.08 -1.77 14.76
CA MET A 60 23.17 -1.46 15.87
C MET A 60 22.54 -2.69 16.50
N LEU A 61 23.04 -3.89 16.22
CA LEU A 61 22.50 -5.16 16.70
C LEU A 61 22.28 -5.19 18.23
N ASN A 62 23.15 -4.53 18.99
CA ASN A 62 23.10 -4.53 20.45
C ASN A 62 22.23 -3.40 21.04
N GLN A 63 21.70 -2.49 20.22
CA GLN A 63 20.84 -1.42 20.70
C GLN A 63 19.49 -1.94 21.18
N LYS A 64 18.99 -1.35 22.27
CA LYS A 64 17.69 -1.69 22.86
C LYS A 64 16.56 -1.00 22.11
N ILE A 65 15.54 -1.78 21.80
CA ILE A 65 14.30 -1.30 21.20
C ILE A 65 13.17 -1.24 22.22
N CYS A 66 12.19 -0.39 21.94
CA CYS A 66 10.90 -0.40 22.61
C CYS A 66 10.23 -1.76 22.45
N LEU A 67 9.43 -2.16 23.44
CA LEU A 67 8.71 -3.44 23.44
C LEU A 67 7.59 -3.50 22.39
N TYR A 68 7.21 -2.36 21.82
CA TYR A 68 6.18 -2.25 20.80
C TYR A 68 6.83 -2.10 19.42
N TYR A 69 6.36 -2.91 18.47
CA TYR A 69 6.73 -2.82 17.06
C TYR A 69 5.46 -2.83 16.21
N LEU A 70 5.57 -2.32 14.98
CA LEU A 70 4.51 -2.35 13.99
C LEU A 70 4.90 -3.34 12.89
N GLU A 71 4.01 -4.26 12.57
CA GLU A 71 4.16 -5.22 11.49
C GLU A 71 3.18 -4.90 10.36
N ARG A 72 3.67 -4.90 9.11
CA ARG A 72 2.83 -4.67 7.92
C ARG A 72 3.30 -5.49 6.73
N THR A 73 2.36 -5.88 5.89
CA THR A 73 2.64 -6.49 4.58
C THR A 73 3.22 -5.44 3.63
N ILE A 74 4.32 -5.78 2.94
CA ILE A 74 4.92 -4.96 1.87
C ILE A 74 3.94 -4.93 0.71
N ARG A 75 3.46 -3.75 0.34
CA ARG A 75 2.66 -3.56 -0.87
C ARG A 75 3.57 -3.17 -2.03
N VAL A 76 3.12 -3.42 -3.26
CA VAL A 76 3.84 -3.01 -4.48
C VAL A 76 4.07 -1.48 -4.49
N GLU A 77 3.13 -0.73 -3.93
CA GLU A 77 3.22 0.72 -3.74
C GLU A 77 4.34 1.15 -2.77
N ASP A 78 4.82 0.25 -1.91
CA ASP A 78 5.86 0.51 -0.90
C ASP A 78 7.28 0.18 -1.39
N VAL A 79 7.44 -0.43 -2.58
CA VAL A 79 8.74 -0.83 -3.14
C VAL A 79 9.31 0.30 -4.01
N ILE A 80 10.16 1.15 -3.41
CA ILE A 80 10.95 2.14 -4.14
C ILE A 80 12.23 1.47 -4.65
N ASN A 81 12.37 1.32 -5.97
CA ASN A 81 13.59 0.77 -6.57
C ASN A 81 14.75 1.79 -6.45
N MET A 82 15.77 1.45 -5.65
CA MET A 82 16.91 2.33 -5.34
C MET A 82 17.99 2.37 -6.43
N ASP A 83 17.95 1.50 -7.46
CA ASP A 83 18.92 1.57 -8.57
C ASP A 83 18.72 2.83 -9.44
N LEU A 84 17.51 3.41 -9.43
CA LEU A 84 17.19 4.68 -10.09
C LEU A 84 17.74 5.91 -9.35
N ASP A 85 18.19 5.75 -8.09
CA ASP A 85 18.52 6.87 -7.22
C ASP A 85 19.91 7.48 -7.51
N PHE A 86 20.80 6.68 -8.11
CA PHE A 86 22.10 7.17 -8.58
C PHE A 86 21.97 8.09 -9.81
N GLU A 87 21.03 7.78 -10.72
CA GLU A 87 20.68 8.66 -11.83
C GLU A 87 19.94 9.92 -11.36
N LEU A 88 19.08 9.79 -10.35
CA LEU A 88 18.36 10.92 -9.75
C LEU A 88 19.31 11.93 -9.11
N LYS A 89 20.38 11.53 -8.40
CA LYS A 89 21.39 12.47 -7.89
C LYS A 89 22.09 13.27 -8.99
N LYS A 90 22.36 12.63 -10.14
CA LYS A 90 22.97 13.27 -11.32
C LYS A 90 21.99 14.25 -11.98
N LYS A 91 20.71 13.88 -12.08
CA LYS A 91 19.62 14.77 -12.51
C LYS A 91 19.34 15.89 -11.50
N TYR A 92 19.46 15.66 -10.19
CA TYR A 92 19.22 16.65 -9.14
C TYR A 92 20.23 17.81 -9.19
N LYS A 93 21.49 17.52 -9.55
CA LYS A 93 22.49 18.57 -9.83
C LYS A 93 22.14 19.39 -11.07
N GLN A 94 21.47 18.80 -12.07
CA GLN A 94 20.96 19.49 -13.26
C GLN A 94 19.63 20.24 -12.99
N LEU A 95 18.84 19.80 -12.01
CA LEU A 95 17.53 20.36 -11.62
C LEU A 95 17.62 21.57 -10.69
N LYS A 96 18.81 22.15 -10.45
CA LYS A 96 18.96 23.55 -9.96
C LYS A 96 18.46 24.59 -10.99
N ASN A 97 17.54 24.20 -11.87
CA ASN A 97 16.80 25.10 -12.71
C ASN A 97 15.72 25.76 -11.83
N ALA A 98 15.82 27.08 -11.65
CA ALA A 98 15.04 27.83 -10.66
C ALA A 98 13.51 27.67 -10.84
N GLU A 99 13.07 27.29 -12.03
CA GLU A 99 11.68 27.02 -12.38
C GLU A 99 11.14 25.73 -11.75
N VAL A 100 11.92 24.65 -11.72
CA VAL A 100 11.52 23.37 -11.10
C VAL A 100 11.40 23.54 -9.59
N CYS A 101 12.32 24.27 -8.97
CA CYS A 101 12.25 24.61 -7.54
C CYS A 101 11.02 25.46 -7.20
N LYS A 102 10.57 26.36 -8.09
CA LYS A 102 9.30 27.10 -7.93
C LYS A 102 8.09 26.18 -8.04
N GLY A 103 8.07 25.27 -9.01
CA GLY A 103 7.02 24.27 -9.18
C GLY A 103 6.87 23.38 -7.95
N ILE A 104 7.99 22.85 -7.43
CA ILE A 104 8.00 22.01 -6.21
C ILE A 104 7.52 22.80 -4.99
N LYS A 105 7.92 24.06 -4.81
CA LYS A 105 7.41 24.92 -3.73
C LYS A 105 5.90 25.17 -3.85
N GLY A 106 5.38 25.31 -5.07
CA GLY A 106 3.95 25.44 -5.33
C GLY A 106 3.17 24.18 -4.93
N VAL A 107 3.69 23.00 -5.27
CA VAL A 107 3.08 21.72 -4.90
C VAL A 107 3.12 21.48 -3.40
N ILE A 108 4.25 21.77 -2.73
CA ILE A 108 4.37 21.66 -1.27
C ILE A 108 3.38 22.61 -0.57
N LYS A 109 3.20 23.84 -1.08
CA LYS A 109 2.24 24.80 -0.52
C LYS A 109 0.79 24.30 -0.69
N LYS A 110 0.46 23.73 -1.85
CA LYS A 110 -0.86 23.15 -2.11
C LYS A 110 -1.14 21.94 -1.21
N TRP A 111 -0.18 21.03 -1.06
CA TRP A 111 -0.28 19.89 -0.15
C TRP A 111 -0.41 20.33 1.32
N GLY A 112 0.31 21.37 1.72
CA GLY A 112 0.18 21.97 3.05
C GLY A 112 -1.23 22.51 3.31
N GLN A 113 -1.86 23.13 2.31
CA GLN A 113 -3.25 23.59 2.40
C GLN A 113 -4.25 22.43 2.47
N GLU A 114 -4.09 21.40 1.65
CA GLU A 114 -4.96 20.21 1.66
C GLU A 114 -4.89 19.44 3.01
N ILE A 115 -3.71 19.39 3.64
CA ILE A 115 -3.53 18.84 4.98
C ILE A 115 -4.23 19.71 6.03
N LEU A 116 -4.10 21.04 5.92
CA LEU A 116 -4.77 21.98 6.83
C LEU A 116 -6.30 21.90 6.71
N GLU A 117 -6.83 21.76 5.49
CA GLU A 117 -8.25 21.57 5.23
C GLU A 117 -8.74 20.24 5.82
N ARG A 118 -7.99 19.15 5.66
CA ARG A 118 -8.30 17.86 6.31
C ARG A 118 -8.32 17.94 7.82
N ASP A 119 -7.35 18.62 8.41
CA ASP A 119 -7.28 18.76 9.87
C ASP A 119 -8.36 19.72 10.39
N ASN A 120 -8.74 20.74 9.62
CA ASN A 120 -9.92 21.58 9.91
C ASN A 120 -11.22 20.78 9.80
N ILE A 121 -11.38 19.93 8.78
CA ILE A 121 -12.54 19.02 8.66
C ILE A 121 -12.60 18.11 9.89
N LYS A 122 -11.47 17.47 10.29
CA LYS A 122 -11.44 16.65 11.50
C LYS A 122 -11.81 17.42 12.77
N LYS A 123 -11.42 18.70 12.86
CA LYS A 123 -11.74 19.55 14.00
C LYS A 123 -13.22 19.90 14.04
N VAL A 124 -13.81 20.25 12.90
CA VAL A 124 -15.26 20.46 12.73
C VAL A 124 -16.04 19.20 13.10
N PHE A 125 -15.64 18.03 12.58
CA PHE A 125 -16.28 16.74 12.90
C PHE A 125 -16.20 16.36 14.39
N LYS A 126 -15.16 16.79 15.10
CA LYS A 126 -14.97 16.48 16.53
C LYS A 126 -15.84 17.36 17.43
N ASP A 127 -16.16 18.58 16.97
CA ASP A 127 -16.86 19.58 17.78
C ASP A 127 -18.36 19.70 17.41
N SER A 128 -18.84 19.14 16.28
CA SER A 128 -20.22 19.33 15.80
C SER A 128 -21.04 18.06 15.51
N VAL A 129 -20.49 16.85 15.61
CA VAL A 129 -21.20 15.61 15.21
C VAL A 129 -21.61 14.81 16.45
N SER A 130 -22.92 14.66 16.64
CA SER A 130 -23.45 13.85 17.72
C SER A 130 -23.28 12.35 17.42
N LYS A 131 -23.40 11.51 18.44
CA LYS A 131 -23.42 10.04 18.24
C LYS A 131 -24.55 9.61 17.30
N ASP A 132 -25.67 10.32 17.30
CA ASP A 132 -26.82 10.00 16.48
C ASP A 132 -26.57 10.30 15.00
N ASP A 133 -25.84 11.38 14.70
CA ASP A 133 -25.43 11.71 13.32
C ASP A 133 -24.48 10.65 12.75
N LEU A 134 -23.58 10.11 13.59
CA LEU A 134 -22.72 8.99 13.22
C LEU A 134 -23.53 7.72 12.95
N ILE A 135 -24.55 7.44 13.76
CA ILE A 135 -25.43 6.28 13.57
C ILE A 135 -26.23 6.41 12.26
N ILE A 136 -26.74 7.60 11.94
CA ILE A 136 -27.45 7.87 10.68
C ILE A 136 -26.50 7.68 9.48
N GLY A 137 -25.27 8.22 9.56
CA GLY A 137 -24.27 8.04 8.52
C GLY A 137 -23.90 6.56 8.30
N ILE A 138 -23.75 5.79 9.37
CA ILE A 138 -23.48 4.34 9.29
C ILE A 138 -24.64 3.60 8.63
N ARG A 139 -25.90 3.94 8.96
CA ARG A 139 -27.08 3.32 8.33
C ARG A 139 -27.14 3.60 6.82
N GLN A 140 -26.90 4.84 6.40
CA GLN A 140 -26.85 5.19 4.99
C GLN A 140 -25.72 4.46 4.24
N LEU A 141 -24.58 4.25 4.88
CA LEU A 141 -23.49 3.45 4.30
C LEU A 141 -23.89 1.98 4.13
N ILE A 142 -24.61 1.40 5.10
CA ILE A 142 -25.13 0.03 5.02
C ILE A 142 -26.12 -0.10 3.85
N GLU A 143 -27.10 0.80 3.75
CA GLU A 143 -28.09 0.80 2.65
C GLU A 143 -27.43 0.92 1.28
N ASN A 144 -26.39 1.77 1.16
CA ASN A 144 -25.64 1.92 -0.08
C ASN A 144 -24.85 0.65 -0.44
N ILE A 145 -24.31 -0.06 0.55
CA ILE A 145 -23.62 -1.35 0.34
C ILE A 145 -24.62 -2.42 -0.12
N GLU A 146 -25.77 -2.50 0.53
CA GLU A 146 -26.83 -3.45 0.17
C GLU A 146 -27.32 -3.22 -1.26
N LYS A 147 -27.56 -1.96 -1.64
CA LYS A 147 -27.92 -1.61 -3.02
C LYS A 147 -26.87 -2.05 -4.03
N LYS A 148 -25.59 -1.76 -3.76
CA LYS A 148 -24.49 -2.21 -4.64
C LYS A 148 -24.38 -3.73 -4.73
N ASN A 149 -24.65 -4.45 -3.65
CA ASN A 149 -24.65 -5.91 -3.65
C ASN A 149 -25.78 -6.48 -4.52
N MET A 150 -26.96 -5.85 -4.51
CA MET A 150 -28.06 -6.22 -5.42
C MET A 150 -27.68 -5.98 -6.88
N GLU A 151 -27.14 -4.80 -7.21
CA GLU A 151 -26.66 -4.48 -8.57
C GLU A 151 -25.58 -5.49 -9.04
N HIS A 152 -24.66 -5.87 -8.16
CA HIS A 152 -23.64 -6.88 -8.47
C HIS A 152 -24.25 -8.27 -8.74
N SER A 153 -25.29 -8.65 -7.98
CA SER A 153 -26.00 -9.92 -8.16
C SER A 153 -26.71 -9.97 -9.52
N GLU A 154 -27.39 -8.88 -9.90
CA GLU A 154 -28.06 -8.75 -11.20
C GLU A 154 -27.06 -8.84 -12.37
N LEU A 155 -25.93 -8.13 -12.26
CA LEU A 155 -24.86 -8.21 -13.26
C LEU A 155 -24.26 -9.61 -13.37
N ALA A 156 -24.05 -10.30 -12.24
CA ALA A 156 -23.55 -11.67 -12.24
C ALA A 156 -24.50 -12.63 -12.99
N TYR A 157 -25.81 -12.46 -12.81
CA TYR A 157 -26.83 -13.23 -13.51
C TYR A 157 -26.81 -12.98 -15.03
N GLU A 158 -26.74 -11.72 -15.47
CA GLU A 158 -26.67 -11.41 -16.90
C GLU A 158 -25.36 -11.91 -17.55
N ILE A 159 -24.24 -11.90 -16.83
CA ILE A 159 -22.99 -12.51 -17.29
C ILE A 159 -23.16 -14.02 -17.52
N ASP A 160 -23.77 -14.74 -16.59
CA ASP A 160 -23.97 -16.18 -16.70
C ASP A 160 -24.86 -16.54 -17.90
N LYS A 161 -25.94 -15.77 -18.10
CA LYS A 161 -26.83 -15.88 -19.26
C LYS A 161 -26.08 -15.64 -20.59
N CYS A 162 -25.20 -14.64 -20.63
CA CYS A 162 -24.36 -14.37 -21.81
C CYS A 162 -23.39 -15.52 -22.09
N LYS A 163 -22.74 -16.07 -21.06
CA LYS A 163 -21.84 -17.22 -21.19
C LYS A 163 -22.56 -18.45 -21.73
N LYS A 164 -23.76 -18.74 -21.24
CA LYS A 164 -24.57 -19.85 -21.73
C LYS A 164 -24.88 -19.70 -23.23
N ARG A 165 -25.33 -18.51 -23.64
CA ARG A 165 -25.62 -18.22 -25.05
C ARG A 165 -24.38 -18.30 -25.94
N GLN A 166 -23.23 -17.86 -25.45
CA GLN A 166 -21.96 -18.00 -26.16
C GLN A 166 -21.61 -19.48 -26.38
N ASN A 167 -21.76 -20.32 -25.36
CA ASN A 167 -21.51 -21.75 -25.48
C ASN A 167 -22.47 -22.40 -26.50
N ASP A 168 -23.77 -22.08 -26.44
CA ASP A 168 -24.76 -22.61 -27.40
C ASP A 168 -24.40 -22.23 -28.85
N LEU A 169 -24.01 -20.98 -29.09
CA LEU A 169 -23.57 -20.52 -30.41
C LEU A 169 -22.28 -21.21 -30.87
N GLN A 170 -21.31 -21.43 -29.97
CA GLN A 170 -20.09 -22.17 -30.29
C GLN A 170 -20.39 -23.61 -30.70
N GLN A 171 -21.35 -24.29 -30.06
CA GLN A 171 -21.76 -25.63 -30.46
C GLN A 171 -22.47 -25.62 -31.82
N GLN A 172 -23.31 -24.62 -32.09
CA GLN A 172 -23.93 -24.46 -33.42
C GLN A 172 -22.89 -24.25 -34.52
N ILE A 173 -21.86 -23.44 -34.29
CA ILE A 173 -20.76 -23.23 -35.23
C ILE A 173 -20.05 -24.56 -35.50
N LYS A 174 -19.65 -25.29 -34.45
CA LYS A 174 -19.00 -26.62 -34.60
C LYS A 174 -19.83 -27.60 -35.41
N TRP A 175 -21.15 -27.60 -35.20
CA TRP A 175 -22.08 -28.44 -35.96
C TRP A 175 -22.13 -28.06 -37.44
N LEU A 176 -22.20 -26.76 -37.74
CA LEU A 176 -22.19 -26.25 -39.10
C LEU A 176 -20.86 -26.56 -39.81
N GLU A 177 -19.72 -26.37 -39.14
CA GLU A 177 -18.39 -26.74 -39.64
C GLU A 177 -18.30 -28.24 -39.95
N TYR A 178 -18.82 -29.09 -39.05
CA TYR A 178 -18.88 -30.53 -39.26
C TYR A 178 -19.71 -30.89 -40.50
N ARG A 179 -20.91 -30.29 -40.68
CA ARG A 179 -21.73 -30.51 -41.87
C ARG A 179 -21.03 -30.08 -43.15
N LEU A 180 -20.38 -28.93 -43.13
CA LEU A 180 -19.68 -28.36 -44.28
C LEU A 180 -18.51 -29.25 -44.72
N ASN A 181 -17.77 -29.80 -43.77
CA ASN A 181 -16.62 -30.68 -44.03
C ASN A 181 -17.02 -32.09 -44.51
N ASN A 182 -18.22 -32.58 -44.14
CA ASN A 182 -18.66 -33.94 -44.47
C ASN A 182 -19.64 -34.01 -45.65
N LYS A 183 -19.89 -32.91 -46.38
CA LYS A 183 -20.78 -32.82 -47.57
C LYS A 183 -22.03 -33.73 -47.48
N ILE A 184 -22.83 -33.54 -46.42
CA ILE A 184 -24.24 -33.94 -46.39
C ILE A 184 -25.08 -32.75 -46.84
#